data_AF-A0A916JY53-F1
#
_entry.id   AF-A0A916JY53-F1
#
_cell.length_a   1.000
_cell.length_b   1.000
_cell.length_c   1.000
_cell.angle_alpha   90.00
_cell.angle_beta   90.00
_cell.angle_gamma   90.00
#
_symmetry.space_group_name_H-M   'P 1'
#
loop_
_entity.id
_entity.type
_entity.pdbx_description
1 polymer ?
#
loop_
_entity_poly.entity_id
_entity_poly.type
_entity_poly.pdbx_seq_one_letter_code
_entity_poly.pdbx_strand_id
1 'polypeptide(L)'
;MLNRTILVVAPEKYAKQARQLAHQINKKEDFNNAVFWTEKHYQDNEMQLTKDNLIIFIGDAKENKFTKDYIDLIKPVHSDGGICYGYDQNKAFVYADEKHFDSSTFQIIKNLYDKSSIKDAWPLLLPMGPAIFVANSIRKMFKEHRSIANQKELATAAAVQLLLDKGWNQWVNQQAG
;
A
#
# COMPACT_ATOMS: atom_id res chain seq x y z
N MET A 1 15.39 -19.66 -5.58
CA MET A 1 14.20 -18.80 -5.79
C MET A 1 13.07 -19.35 -4.95
N LEU A 2 12.47 -18.52 -4.10
CA LEU A 2 11.29 -18.92 -3.33
C LEU A 2 10.09 -18.90 -4.28
N ASN A 3 9.39 -20.02 -4.45
CA ASN A 3 8.21 -20.12 -5.31
C ASN A 3 6.99 -19.46 -4.63
N ARG A 4 7.05 -18.15 -4.40
CA ARG A 4 6.05 -17.38 -3.65
C ARG A 4 5.31 -16.43 -4.58
N THR A 5 3.99 -16.41 -4.43
CA THR A 5 3.11 -15.49 -5.16
C THR A 5 2.58 -14.43 -4.20
N ILE A 6 2.59 -13.17 -4.62
CA ILE A 6 2.05 -12.05 -3.85
C ILE A 6 0.68 -11.65 -4.40
N LEU A 7 -0.32 -11.65 -3.53
CA LEU A 7 -1.69 -11.25 -3.82
C LEU A 7 -1.91 -9.86 -3.24
N VAL A 8 -2.09 -8.87 -4.11
CA VAL A 8 -2.50 -7.53 -3.70
C VAL A 8 -4.02 -7.48 -3.76
N VAL A 9 -4.66 -7.47 -2.60
CA VAL A 9 -6.12 -7.52 -2.46
C VAL A 9 -6.65 -6.14 -2.12
N ALA A 10 -7.49 -5.59 -2.99
CA ALA A 10 -8.00 -4.23 -2.81
C ALA A 10 -9.44 -4.06 -3.31
N PRO A 11 -10.20 -3.13 -2.73
CA PRO A 11 -11.47 -2.68 -3.32
C PRO A 11 -11.23 -2.01 -4.67
N GLU A 12 -12.26 -1.94 -5.51
CA GLU A 12 -12.13 -1.44 -6.90
C GLU A 12 -11.56 -0.02 -6.99
N LYS A 13 -11.87 0.83 -6.02
CA LYS A 13 -11.34 2.20 -5.96
C LYS A 13 -9.81 2.26 -5.83
N TYR A 14 -9.18 1.21 -5.32
CA TYR A 14 -7.73 1.07 -5.21
C TYR A 14 -7.14 0.13 -6.27
N ALA A 15 -7.92 -0.29 -7.27
CA ALA A 15 -7.46 -1.24 -8.29
C ALA A 15 -6.24 -0.72 -9.08
N LYS A 16 -6.17 0.59 -9.32
CA LYS A 16 -5.02 1.20 -10.01
C LYS A 16 -3.74 1.05 -9.18
N GLN A 17 -3.79 1.44 -7.91
CA GLN A 17 -2.69 1.33 -6.96
C GLN A 17 -2.27 -0.13 -6.79
N ALA A 18 -3.24 -1.03 -6.64
CA ALA A 18 -2.98 -2.44 -6.44
C ALA A 18 -2.28 -3.09 -7.64
N ARG A 19 -2.70 -2.79 -8.88
CA ARG A 19 -2.03 -3.24 -10.11
C ARG A 19 -0.60 -2.71 -10.21
N GLN A 20 -0.39 -1.47 -9.78
CA GLN A 20 0.93 -0.84 -9.84
C GLN A 20 1.87 -1.40 -8.80
N LEU A 21 1.39 -1.64 -7.58
CA LEU A 21 2.12 -2.35 -6.55
C LEU A 21 2.53 -3.74 -7.05
N ALA A 22 1.58 -4.52 -7.58
CA ALA A 22 1.87 -5.82 -8.16
C ALA A 22 2.95 -5.73 -9.26
N HIS A 23 2.85 -4.75 -10.16
CA HIS A 23 3.87 -4.51 -11.19
C HIS A 23 5.25 -4.15 -10.61
N GLN A 24 5.32 -3.33 -9.56
CA GLN A 24 6.58 -2.97 -8.90
C GLN A 24 7.21 -4.18 -8.19
N ILE A 25 6.40 -5.00 -7.53
CA ILE A 25 6.85 -6.22 -6.86
C ILE A 25 7.43 -7.20 -7.88
N ASN A 26 6.78 -7.36 -9.05
CA ASN A 26 7.27 -8.21 -10.13
C ASN A 26 8.63 -7.79 -10.71
N LYS A 27 9.12 -6.57 -10.41
CA LYS A 27 10.48 -6.14 -10.78
C LYS A 27 11.55 -6.61 -9.79
N LYS A 28 11.16 -7.13 -8.62
CA LYS A 28 12.08 -7.66 -7.61
C LYS A 28 12.37 -9.12 -7.93
N GLU A 29 13.64 -9.52 -7.89
CA GLU A 29 14.10 -10.87 -8.27
C GLU A 29 13.68 -11.97 -7.28
N ASP A 30 13.19 -11.60 -6.09
CA ASP A 30 12.90 -12.53 -4.99
C ASP A 30 11.56 -13.27 -5.12
N PHE A 31 10.72 -12.92 -6.10
CA PHE A 31 9.35 -13.43 -6.24
C PHE A 31 9.02 -13.89 -7.64
N ASN A 32 8.19 -14.94 -7.73
CA ASN A 32 7.78 -15.48 -9.02
C ASN A 32 6.67 -14.65 -9.67
N ASN A 33 5.71 -14.17 -8.88
CA ASN A 33 4.57 -13.44 -9.41
C ASN A 33 3.90 -12.59 -8.33
N ALA A 34 3.39 -11.43 -8.73
CA ALA A 34 2.51 -10.58 -7.96
C ALA A 34 1.30 -10.19 -8.80
N VAL A 35 0.11 -10.37 -8.26
CA VAL A 35 -1.16 -10.15 -8.95
C VAL A 35 -2.13 -9.34 -8.11
N PHE A 36 -2.94 -8.52 -8.79
CA PHE A 36 -4.05 -7.80 -8.16
C PHE A 36 -5.31 -8.64 -8.18
N TRP A 37 -5.92 -8.83 -7.01
CA TRP A 37 -7.24 -9.43 -6.82
C TRP A 37 -8.21 -8.44 -6.19
N THR A 38 -9.48 -8.50 -6.62
CA THR A 38 -10.56 -7.83 -5.91
C THR A 38 -10.89 -8.59 -4.63
N GLU A 39 -11.57 -7.95 -3.70
CA GLU A 39 -12.05 -8.62 -2.47
C GLU A 39 -12.93 -9.84 -2.78
N LYS A 40 -13.73 -9.77 -3.85
CA LYS A 40 -14.55 -10.90 -4.30
C LYS A 40 -13.68 -12.06 -4.80
N HIS A 41 -12.71 -11.76 -5.66
CA HIS A 41 -11.81 -12.80 -6.18
C HIS A 41 -11.06 -13.50 -5.04
N TYR A 42 -10.54 -12.72 -4.08
CA TYR A 42 -9.88 -13.29 -2.91
C TYR A 42 -10.84 -14.15 -2.09
N GLN A 43 -12.06 -13.69 -1.80
CA GLN A 43 -13.06 -14.48 -1.07
C GLN A 43 -13.36 -15.82 -1.76
N ASP A 44 -13.56 -15.79 -3.08
CA ASP A 44 -13.97 -16.97 -3.85
C ASP A 44 -12.84 -18.02 -3.93
N ASN A 45 -11.58 -17.62 -3.70
CA ASN A 45 -10.41 -18.48 -3.83
C ASN A 45 -9.63 -18.66 -2.51
N GLU A 46 -10.09 -18.10 -1.39
CA GLU A 46 -9.34 -18.09 -0.12
C GLU A 46 -8.96 -19.50 0.34
N MET A 47 -9.86 -20.47 0.17
CA MET A 47 -9.63 -21.88 0.53
C MET A 47 -8.53 -22.57 -0.30
N GLN A 48 -8.16 -22.01 -1.44
CA GLN A 48 -7.11 -22.53 -2.33
C GLN A 48 -5.73 -21.91 -2.02
N LEU A 49 -5.70 -20.87 -1.17
CA LEU A 49 -4.46 -20.20 -0.81
C LEU A 49 -3.69 -21.01 0.22
N THR A 50 -2.37 -21.00 0.06
CA THR A 50 -1.42 -21.70 0.92
C THR A 50 -0.52 -20.70 1.63
N LYS A 51 0.35 -21.19 2.52
CA LYS A 51 1.37 -20.38 3.19
C LYS A 51 2.36 -19.70 2.23
N ASP A 52 2.49 -20.21 1.01
CA ASP A 52 3.38 -19.65 -0.02
C ASP A 52 2.76 -18.45 -0.76
N ASN A 53 1.49 -18.14 -0.46
CA ASN A 53 0.81 -16.94 -0.92
C ASN A 53 0.95 -15.84 0.14
N LEU A 54 1.70 -14.79 -0.18
CA LEU A 54 1.74 -13.57 0.64
C LEU A 54 0.64 -12.62 0.20
N ILE A 55 -0.06 -12.00 1.14
CA ILE A 55 -1.27 -11.23 0.86
C ILE A 55 -1.07 -9.81 1.39
N ILE A 56 -1.33 -8.80 0.57
CA ILE A 56 -1.31 -7.39 0.95
C ILE A 56 -2.71 -6.83 0.77
N PHE A 57 -3.39 -6.49 1.86
CA PHE A 57 -4.68 -5.83 1.85
C PHE A 57 -4.50 -4.31 1.76
N ILE A 58 -5.12 -3.68 0.77
CA ILE A 58 -5.13 -2.21 0.62
C ILE A 58 -6.49 -1.65 1.06
N GLY A 59 -6.46 -0.64 1.91
CA GLY A 59 -7.65 0.08 2.40
C GLY A 59 -7.93 -0.21 3.88
N ASP A 60 -8.58 0.75 4.55
CA ASP A 60 -8.90 0.62 5.98
C ASP A 60 -10.08 -0.34 6.24
N ALA A 61 -10.45 -0.54 7.51
CA ALA A 61 -11.55 -1.42 7.91
C ALA A 61 -12.95 -1.01 7.38
N LYS A 62 -13.12 0.21 6.85
CA LYS A 62 -14.36 0.64 6.19
C LYS A 62 -14.34 0.36 4.68
N GLU A 63 -13.15 0.19 4.12
CA GLU A 63 -12.92 0.13 2.67
C GLU A 63 -12.59 -1.26 2.19
N ASN A 64 -11.99 -2.08 3.04
CA ASN A 64 -11.61 -3.46 2.75
C ASN A 64 -12.06 -4.35 3.90
N LYS A 65 -12.95 -5.29 3.62
CA LYS A 65 -13.52 -6.17 4.64
C LYS A 65 -12.46 -7.07 5.29
N PHE A 66 -11.44 -7.48 4.54
CA PHE A 66 -10.38 -8.33 5.09
C PHE A 66 -9.46 -7.53 6.00
N THR A 67 -9.21 -6.25 5.69
CA THR A 67 -8.56 -5.37 6.68
C THR A 67 -9.37 -5.34 7.96
N LYS A 68 -10.70 -5.16 7.89
CA LYS A 68 -11.57 -5.18 9.08
C LYS A 68 -11.47 -6.47 9.89
N ASP A 69 -11.45 -7.61 9.22
CA ASP A 69 -11.43 -8.93 9.87
C ASP A 69 -10.08 -9.22 10.55
N TYR A 70 -8.98 -8.69 10.02
CA TYR A 70 -7.62 -8.99 10.48
C TYR A 70 -6.94 -7.86 11.29
N ILE A 71 -7.48 -6.63 11.30
CA ILE A 71 -6.81 -5.46 11.91
C ILE A 71 -6.55 -5.61 13.42
N ASP A 72 -7.42 -6.34 14.14
CA ASP A 72 -7.26 -6.57 15.57
C ASP A 72 -6.22 -7.68 15.87
N LEU A 73 -5.92 -8.52 14.88
CA LEU A 73 -4.96 -9.62 14.99
C LEU A 73 -3.55 -9.15 14.57
N ILE A 74 -3.48 -8.30 13.54
CA ILE A 74 -2.23 -7.80 12.98
C ILE A 74 -1.92 -6.44 13.60
N LYS A 75 -0.88 -6.36 14.43
CA LYS A 75 -0.47 -5.08 15.01
C LYS A 75 0.16 -4.17 13.95
N PRO A 76 -0.20 -2.88 13.89
CA PRO A 76 0.46 -1.94 13.00
C PRO A 76 1.94 -1.81 13.38
N VAL A 77 2.81 -1.95 12.38
CA VAL A 77 4.27 -1.77 12.51
C VAL A 77 4.62 -0.28 12.34
N HIS A 78 3.81 0.44 11.56
CA HIS A 78 3.90 1.88 11.38
C HIS A 78 2.50 2.49 11.36
N SER A 79 2.31 3.64 12.00
CA SER A 79 1.03 4.35 12.07
C SER A 79 1.18 5.87 12.21
N ASP A 80 2.30 6.44 11.76
CA ASP A 80 2.58 7.87 11.96
C ASP A 80 1.77 8.73 10.98
N GLY A 81 1.18 9.81 11.49
CA GLY A 81 0.37 10.74 10.68
C GLY A 81 -0.80 10.06 9.95
N GLY A 82 -1.38 9.01 10.52
CA GLY A 82 -2.45 8.25 9.88
C GLY A 82 -2.01 7.47 8.63
N ILE A 83 -0.71 7.27 8.39
CA ILE A 83 -0.20 6.40 7.33
C ILE A 83 0.18 5.06 7.98
N CYS A 84 -0.56 4.00 7.65
CA CYS A 84 -0.52 2.76 8.40
C CYS A 84 -0.08 1.59 7.55
N TYR A 85 0.89 0.81 8.04
CA TYR A 85 1.12 -0.55 7.56
C TYR A 85 1.45 -1.49 8.71
N GLY A 86 1.11 -2.76 8.52
CA GLY A 86 1.36 -3.82 9.48
C GLY A 86 1.35 -5.16 8.77
N TYR A 87 1.93 -6.17 9.41
CA TYR A 87 1.97 -7.52 8.87
C TYR A 87 2.09 -8.54 9.99
N ASP A 88 1.53 -9.71 9.73
CA ASP A 88 1.70 -10.91 10.53
C ASP A 88 1.68 -12.12 9.60
N GLN A 89 2.67 -12.99 9.75
CA GLN A 89 2.86 -14.16 8.89
C GLN A 89 2.72 -13.81 7.40
N ASN A 90 1.86 -14.51 6.66
CA ASN A 90 1.67 -14.30 5.23
C ASN A 90 0.73 -13.13 4.87
N LYS A 91 0.29 -12.31 5.83
CA LYS A 91 -0.66 -11.21 5.60
C LYS A 91 -0.05 -9.87 5.99
N ALA A 92 -0.30 -8.86 5.17
CA ALA A 92 0.02 -7.47 5.42
C ALA A 92 -1.20 -6.60 5.13
N PHE A 93 -1.31 -5.47 5.79
CA PHE A 93 -2.23 -4.41 5.43
C PHE A 93 -1.50 -3.09 5.21
N VAL A 94 -2.08 -2.26 4.36
CA VAL A 94 -1.67 -0.88 4.12
C VAL A 94 -2.91 -0.02 3.96
N TYR A 95 -3.00 1.07 4.72
CA TYR A 95 -4.12 1.99 4.65
C TYR A 95 -3.74 3.36 5.19
N ALA A 96 -4.63 4.32 4.97
CA ALA A 96 -4.55 5.63 5.58
C ALA A 96 -5.76 5.87 6.48
N ASP A 97 -5.51 6.30 7.71
CA ASP A 97 -6.53 6.72 8.66
C ASP A 97 -6.68 8.24 8.66
N GLU A 98 -7.67 8.70 7.92
CA GLU A 98 -7.98 10.12 7.74
C GLU A 98 -8.25 10.88 9.04
N LYS A 99 -8.67 10.18 10.11
CA LYS A 99 -8.93 10.80 11.42
C LYS A 99 -7.65 11.31 12.08
N HIS A 100 -6.50 10.75 11.70
CA HIS A 100 -5.20 11.04 12.26
C HIS A 100 -4.31 11.84 11.29
N PHE A 101 -4.90 12.43 10.24
CA PHE A 101 -4.15 13.28 9.32
C PHE A 101 -3.73 14.59 10.00
N ASP A 102 -2.44 14.85 9.98
CA ASP A 102 -1.84 16.02 10.57
C ASP A 102 -0.65 16.51 9.72
N SER A 103 0.15 17.41 10.29
CA SER A 103 1.34 17.93 9.62
C SER A 103 2.40 16.85 9.33
N SER A 104 2.44 15.77 10.12
CA SER A 104 3.39 14.67 9.94
C SER A 104 3.03 13.81 8.74
N THR A 105 1.73 13.60 8.44
CA THR A 105 1.26 12.96 7.21
C THR A 105 1.90 13.60 5.98
N PHE A 106 1.86 14.93 5.93
CA PHE A 106 2.43 15.71 4.83
C PHE A 106 3.95 15.57 4.78
N GLN A 107 4.62 15.62 5.93
CA GLN A 107 6.07 15.45 5.98
C GLN A 107 6.49 14.07 5.50
N ILE A 108 5.77 13.01 5.85
CA ILE A 108 6.03 11.64 5.40
C ILE A 108 5.86 11.56 3.88
N ILE A 109 4.72 12.01 3.34
CA ILE A 109 4.45 12.00 1.90
C ILE A 109 5.52 12.80 1.15
N LYS A 110 5.86 13.99 1.66
CA LYS A 110 6.89 14.86 1.08
C LYS A 110 8.27 14.19 1.14
N ASN A 111 8.64 13.58 2.26
CA ASN A 111 9.93 12.91 2.42
C ASN A 111 10.04 11.70 1.49
N LEU A 112 8.97 10.93 1.30
CA LEU A 112 8.94 9.82 0.33
C LEU A 112 9.10 10.34 -1.11
N TYR A 113 8.47 11.47 -1.41
CA TYR A 113 8.62 12.13 -2.69
C TYR A 113 10.05 12.66 -2.91
N ASP A 114 10.65 13.30 -1.91
CA ASP A 114 11.97 13.94 -1.98
C ASP A 114 13.12 12.93 -1.93
N LYS A 115 13.00 11.83 -1.17
CA LYS A 115 14.10 10.87 -0.91
C LYS A 115 14.43 9.96 -2.09
N SER A 116 13.65 9.98 -3.14
CA SER A 116 13.55 8.79 -3.96
C SER A 116 13.77 9.02 -5.45
N SER A 117 14.51 8.06 -5.99
CA SER A 117 14.25 7.29 -7.20
C SER A 117 12.77 7.04 -7.62
N ILE A 118 11.76 7.68 -7.01
CA ILE A 118 10.31 7.57 -7.31
C ILE A 118 9.85 8.68 -8.27
N LYS A 119 10.74 9.55 -8.79
CA LYS A 119 10.40 10.41 -9.96
C LYS A 119 9.76 9.60 -11.10
N ASP A 120 10.13 8.32 -11.23
CA ASP A 120 9.61 7.40 -12.24
C ASP A 120 8.40 6.57 -11.77
N ALA A 121 8.14 6.45 -10.46
CA ALA A 121 7.08 5.61 -9.89
C ALA A 121 5.86 6.41 -9.36
N TRP A 122 6.00 7.69 -9.04
CA TRP A 122 4.89 8.56 -8.62
C TRP A 122 3.88 8.89 -9.73
N PRO A 123 4.28 9.09 -11.01
CA PRO A 123 3.34 9.30 -12.12
C PRO A 123 2.44 8.09 -12.37
N LEU A 124 2.85 6.91 -11.90
CA LEU A 124 2.01 5.71 -11.93
C LEU A 124 0.93 5.82 -10.84
N LEU A 125 1.31 6.04 -9.57
CA LEU A 125 0.40 5.97 -8.41
C LEU A 125 -0.69 7.05 -8.36
N LEU A 126 -0.54 8.17 -9.08
CA LEU A 126 -1.55 9.25 -9.15
C LEU A 126 -1.94 9.57 -10.59
N PRO A 127 -3.18 10.04 -10.87
CA PRO A 127 -3.57 10.52 -12.20
C PRO A 127 -2.93 11.87 -12.60
N MET A 128 -1.90 12.35 -11.89
CA MET A 128 -1.42 13.72 -11.97
C MET A 128 0.00 13.86 -12.52
N GLY A 129 0.16 13.66 -13.83
CA GLY A 129 1.22 14.27 -14.65
C GLY A 129 2.70 14.09 -14.21
N PRO A 130 3.64 14.71 -14.94
CA PRO A 130 5.08 14.56 -14.68
C PRO A 130 5.51 15.17 -13.33
N ALA A 131 6.59 14.66 -12.75
CA ALA A 131 7.07 14.92 -11.37
C ALA A 131 7.02 16.39 -10.90
N ILE A 132 7.30 17.38 -11.75
CA ILE A 132 7.22 18.82 -11.39
C ILE A 132 5.81 19.24 -10.95
N PHE A 133 4.76 18.60 -11.50
CA PHE A 133 3.39 18.79 -11.04
C PHE A 133 3.14 18.16 -9.68
N VAL A 134 3.87 17.12 -9.27
CA VAL A 134 3.57 16.37 -8.04
C VAL A 134 3.90 17.19 -6.79
N ALA A 135 5.07 17.83 -6.69
CA ALA A 135 5.39 18.66 -5.51
C ALA A 135 4.43 19.85 -5.34
N ASN A 136 4.15 20.55 -6.45
CA ASN A 136 3.17 21.64 -6.46
C ASN A 136 1.75 21.12 -6.23
N SER A 137 1.40 19.93 -6.73
CA SER A 137 0.07 19.33 -6.53
C SER A 137 -0.09 18.74 -5.14
N ILE A 138 0.94 18.22 -4.48
CA ILE A 138 0.88 17.80 -3.07
C ILE A 138 0.64 19.05 -2.22
N ARG A 139 1.39 20.13 -2.46
CA ARG A 139 1.18 21.42 -1.77
C ARG A 139 -0.21 22.01 -2.07
N LYS A 140 -0.68 21.91 -3.31
CA LYS A 140 -2.00 22.39 -3.77
C LYS A 140 -3.16 21.49 -3.28
N MET A 141 -2.98 20.17 -3.20
CA MET A 141 -3.98 19.22 -2.70
C MET A 141 -4.28 19.40 -1.22
N PHE A 142 -3.25 19.68 -0.42
CA PHE A 142 -3.41 19.95 1.01
C PHE A 142 -3.76 21.41 1.31
N LYS A 143 -3.40 22.38 0.45
CA LYS A 143 -3.82 23.79 0.61
C LYS A 143 -5.22 24.10 0.07
N GLU A 144 -5.62 23.51 -1.05
CA GLU A 144 -6.86 23.88 -1.77
C GLU A 144 -8.07 23.00 -1.43
N HIS A 145 -8.10 22.34 -0.27
CA HIS A 145 -9.28 21.58 0.17
C HIS A 145 -9.78 20.58 -0.91
N ARG A 146 -8.88 19.86 -1.58
CA ARG A 146 -9.32 18.73 -2.42
C ARG A 146 -10.08 17.73 -1.54
N SER A 147 -11.04 17.02 -2.13
CA SER A 147 -11.87 16.05 -1.39
C SER A 147 -11.01 15.11 -0.56
N ILE A 148 -11.43 14.85 0.68
CA ILE A 148 -10.77 13.98 1.66
C ILE A 148 -10.40 12.62 1.03
N ALA A 149 -11.23 12.11 0.12
CA ALA A 149 -10.98 10.90 -0.67
C ALA A 149 -9.62 10.93 -1.41
N ASN A 150 -9.26 12.03 -2.06
CA ASN A 150 -8.00 12.16 -2.80
C ASN A 150 -6.79 12.20 -1.85
N GLN A 151 -6.94 12.80 -0.66
CA GLN A 151 -5.87 12.83 0.34
C GLN A 151 -5.66 11.45 0.94
N LYS A 152 -6.74 10.71 1.19
CA LYS A 152 -6.68 9.34 1.70
C LYS A 152 -6.06 8.37 0.71
N GLU A 153 -6.41 8.47 -0.57
CA GLU A 153 -5.79 7.67 -1.64
C GLU A 153 -4.28 7.91 -1.75
N LEU A 154 -3.85 9.17 -1.66
CA LEU A 154 -2.44 9.54 -1.65
C LEU A 154 -1.70 9.00 -0.42
N ALA A 155 -2.30 9.14 0.76
CA ALA A 155 -1.73 8.64 2.01
C ALA A 155 -1.65 7.10 2.01
N THR A 156 -2.64 6.41 1.46
CA THR A 156 -2.61 4.94 1.29
C THR A 156 -1.49 4.53 0.32
N ALA A 157 -1.27 5.28 -0.77
CA ALA A 157 -0.13 5.05 -1.65
C ALA A 157 1.22 5.29 -0.94
N ALA A 158 1.29 6.27 -0.04
CA ALA A 158 2.47 6.47 0.81
C ALA A 158 2.69 5.31 1.80
N ALA A 159 1.61 4.74 2.37
CA ALA A 159 1.69 3.55 3.22
C ALA A 159 2.26 2.34 2.46
N VAL A 160 1.79 2.13 1.22
CA VAL A 160 2.35 1.11 0.30
C VAL A 160 3.85 1.31 0.12
N GLN A 161 4.28 2.54 -0.18
CA GLN A 161 5.70 2.82 -0.40
C GLN A 161 6.53 2.59 0.87
N LEU A 162 6.02 2.97 2.04
CA LEU A 162 6.70 2.72 3.32
C LEU A 162 6.83 1.23 3.62
N LEU A 163 5.79 0.43 3.32
CA LEU A 163 5.90 -1.01 3.41
C LEU A 163 7.03 -1.51 2.50
N LEU A 164 7.09 -1.06 1.24
CA LEU A 164 8.13 -1.49 0.29
C LEU A 164 9.55 -1.07 0.72
N ASP A 165 9.72 0.13 1.25
CA ASP A 165 11.04 0.69 1.58
C ASP A 165 11.57 0.21 2.94
N LYS A 166 10.67 0.05 3.93
CA LYS A 166 11.05 -0.19 5.32
C LYS A 166 10.58 -1.53 5.86
N GLY A 167 9.35 -1.93 5.52
CA GLY A 167 8.74 -3.15 6.04
C GLY A 167 9.05 -4.41 5.22
N TRP A 168 9.39 -4.27 3.94
CA TRP A 168 9.43 -5.37 2.98
C TRP A 168 10.40 -6.48 3.38
N ASN A 169 11.66 -6.13 3.54
CA ASN A 169 12.70 -7.12 3.87
C ASN A 169 12.40 -7.80 5.22
N GLN A 170 11.90 -7.04 6.20
CA GLN A 170 11.54 -7.60 7.51
C GLN A 170 10.40 -8.60 7.39
N TRP A 171 9.31 -8.22 6.71
CA TRP A 171 8.15 -9.07 6.51
C TRP A 171 8.48 -10.33 5.70
N VAL A 172 9.19 -10.17 4.58
CA VAL A 172 9.55 -11.28 3.69
C VAL A 172 10.52 -12.25 4.36
N ASN A 173 11.50 -11.74 5.12
CA ASN A 173 12.47 -12.59 5.82
C ASN A 173 11.85 -13.36 6.99
N GLN A 174 10.81 -12.84 7.64
CA GLN A 174 10.05 -13.59 8.65
C GLN A 174 9.43 -14.87 8.08
N GLN A 175 9.20 -14.93 6.76
CA GLN A 175 8.64 -16.12 6.11
C GLN A 175 9.71 -17.14 5.72
N ALA A 176 11.00 -16.82 5.85
CA ALA A 176 12.10 -17.69 5.42
C ALA A 176 12.65 -18.60 6.53
N GLY A 177 12.18 -18.44 7.78
CA GLY A 177 12.43 -19.35 8.91
C GLY A 177 11.36 -20.42 9.03
#